data_AF-A0A5K1D9E9-F1
#
_entry.id   AF-A0A5K1D9E9-F1
#
_cell.length_a   1.000
_cell.length_b   1.000
_cell.length_c   1.000
_cell.angle_alpha   90.00
_cell.angle_beta   90.00
_cell.angle_gamma   90.00
#
_symmetry.space_group_name_H-M   'P 1'
#
loop_
_entity.id
_entity.type
_entity.pdbx_description
1 polymer ?
#
loop_
_entity_poly.entity_id
_entity_poly.type
_entity_poly.pdbx_seq_one_letter_code
_entity_poly.pdbx_strand_id
1 'polypeptide(L)' 'MAARARGGGRVLEMPARRSREASPERTKVWTEPRAPRQERRVPVLYYLCRNGQLEHPHFMEVPLSSVEGLYLR' A
#
# COMPACT_ATOMS: atom_id res chain seq x y z
N MET A 1 -27.72 61.90 20.23
CA MET A 1 -29.16 61.86 19.91
C MET A 1 -29.58 60.41 19.79
N ALA A 2 -30.56 59.98 20.58
CA ALA A 2 -31.14 58.65 20.64
C ALA A 2 -32.39 58.52 19.74
N ALA A 3 -32.90 57.27 19.65
CA ALA A 3 -34.22 56.79 19.19
C ALA A 3 -34.18 56.03 17.85
N ARG A 4 -34.29 54.68 17.87
CA ARG A 4 -35.50 53.82 17.89
C ARG A 4 -36.14 53.71 16.49
N ALA A 5 -36.76 52.64 16.02
CA ALA A 5 -36.90 51.21 16.37
C ALA A 5 -37.91 50.63 15.33
N ARG A 6 -38.04 49.29 15.32
CA ARG A 6 -39.13 48.45 14.73
C ARG A 6 -38.93 48.06 13.26
N GLY A 7 -39.06 46.79 12.88
CA GLY A 7 -39.47 45.59 13.61
C GLY A 7 -39.60 44.41 12.65
N GLY A 8 -40.06 43.27 13.19
CA GLY A 8 -40.63 42.18 12.40
C GLY A 8 -39.81 40.89 12.42
N GLY A 9 -39.91 40.15 13.51
CA GLY A 9 -39.53 38.74 13.51
C GLY A 9 -40.53 37.89 12.72
N ARG A 10 -40.03 36.91 11.99
CA ARG A 10 -40.74 35.65 11.71
C ARG A 10 -39.73 34.52 11.87
N VAL A 11 -39.82 33.84 13.01
CA VAL A 11 -39.31 32.48 13.19
C VAL A 11 -40.21 31.61 12.32
N LEU A 12 -39.65 30.97 11.29
CA LEU A 12 -40.29 29.85 10.60
C LEU A 12 -39.29 28.70 10.60
N GLU A 13 -39.80 27.61 11.14
CA GLU A 13 -39.09 26.46 11.66
C GLU A 13 -38.43 25.61 10.57
N MET A 14 -37.33 24.93 10.95
CA MET A 14 -36.65 23.94 10.13
C MET A 14 -37.50 22.68 9.94
N PRO A 15 -37.30 21.96 8.83
CA PRO A 15 -37.26 20.51 8.91
C PRO A 15 -35.95 19.94 8.35
N ALA A 16 -35.22 19.33 9.29
CA ALA A 16 -34.56 18.03 9.20
C ALA A 16 -34.15 17.46 7.81
N ARG A 17 -32.86 17.09 7.78
CA ARG A 17 -32.33 15.84 7.22
C ARG A 17 -32.56 15.62 5.71
N ARG A 18 -31.57 16.04 4.93
CA ARG A 18 -31.11 15.21 3.81
C ARG A 18 -29.76 14.65 4.20
N SER A 19 -29.82 13.45 4.78
CA SER A 19 -28.73 12.49 4.72
C SER A 19 -28.36 12.41 3.24
N ARG A 20 -27.26 13.06 2.86
CA ARG A 20 -26.71 12.97 1.52
C ARG A 20 -26.14 11.56 1.47
N GLU A 21 -27.00 10.61 1.13
CA GLU A 21 -26.67 9.27 0.72
C GLU A 21 -25.50 9.40 -0.27
N ALA A 22 -24.29 9.18 0.24
CA ALA A 22 -23.11 9.06 -0.57
C ALA A 22 -23.34 7.80 -1.40
N SER A 23 -23.84 7.97 -2.62
CA SER A 23 -23.97 6.89 -3.60
C SER A 23 -22.63 6.15 -3.64
N PRO A 24 -22.60 4.84 -3.34
CA PRO A 24 -21.36 4.06 -3.35
C PRO A 24 -20.86 3.84 -4.79
N GLU A 25 -21.60 4.30 -5.80
CA GLU A 25 -21.41 3.93 -7.20
C GLU A 25 -20.33 4.74 -7.92
N ARG A 26 -19.70 5.73 -7.28
CA ARG A 26 -18.70 6.59 -7.96
C ARG A 26 -17.29 6.54 -7.40
N THR A 27 -17.05 5.88 -6.27
CA THR A 27 -15.69 5.72 -5.76
C THR A 27 -15.15 4.35 -6.17
N LYS A 28 -14.80 4.20 -7.45
CA LYS A 28 -13.78 3.22 -7.82
C LYS A 28 -12.47 3.71 -7.21
N VAL A 29 -12.22 3.35 -5.94
CA VAL A 29 -10.88 3.41 -5.37
C VAL A 29 -10.07 2.49 -6.25
N TRP A 30 -9.27 3.04 -7.17
CA TRP A 30 -8.21 2.30 -7.80
C TRP A 30 -7.25 1.91 -6.68
N THR A 31 -7.44 0.72 -6.11
CA THR A 31 -6.39 0.07 -5.36
C THR A 31 -5.34 -0.28 -6.38
N GLU A 32 -4.26 0.51 -6.41
CA GLU A 32 -3.09 0.21 -7.19
C GLU A 32 -2.73 -1.27 -6.96
N PRO A 33 -2.62 -2.09 -8.02
CA PRO A 33 -2.17 -3.46 -7.88
C PRO A 33 -0.83 -3.41 -7.16
N ARG A 34 -0.78 -3.89 -5.91
CA ARG A 34 0.49 -4.00 -5.19
C ARG A 34 1.40 -4.78 -6.11
N ALA A 35 2.50 -4.16 -6.52
CA ALA A 35 3.48 -4.82 -7.35
C ALA A 35 3.74 -6.20 -6.73
N PRO A 36 3.69 -7.30 -7.52
CA PRO A 36 4.03 -8.61 -6.99
C PRO A 36 5.37 -8.43 -6.29
N ARG A 37 5.48 -8.89 -5.04
CA ARG A 37 6.75 -8.85 -4.29
C ARG A 37 7.80 -9.37 -5.25
N GLN A 38 8.64 -8.49 -5.80
CA GLN A 38 9.69 -8.91 -6.71
C GLN A 38 10.55 -9.84 -5.86
N GLU A 39 10.50 -11.13 -6.16
CA GLU A 39 11.35 -12.12 -5.52
C GLU A 39 12.78 -11.70 -5.85
N ARG A 40 13.43 -11.05 -4.89
CA ARG A 40 14.81 -10.59 -5.04
C ARG A 40 15.65 -11.85 -5.19
N ARG A 41 16.17 -12.10 -6.38
CA ARG A 41 17.12 -13.18 -6.65
C ARG A 41 18.53 -12.64 -6.60
N VAL A 42 19.44 -13.45 -6.09
CA VAL A 42 20.88 -13.13 -6.06
C VAL A 42 21.67 -14.20 -6.81
N PRO A 43 22.70 -13.80 -7.57
CA PRO A 43 23.63 -14.74 -8.18
C PRO A 43 24.50 -15.38 -7.10
N VAL A 44 24.72 -16.68 -7.22
CA VAL A 44 25.60 -17.49 -6.36
C VAL A 44 26.53 -18.30 -7.25
N LEU A 45 27.80 -18.31 -6.89
CA LEU A 45 28.82 -19.14 -7.52
C LEU A 45 29.41 -20.07 -6.46
N TYR A 46 29.39 -21.38 -6.72
CA TYR A 46 29.91 -22.39 -5.80
C TYR A 46 30.79 -23.40 -6.52
N TYR A 47 31.65 -24.06 -5.75
CA TYR A 47 32.51 -25.13 -6.22
C TYR A 47 32.19 -26.40 -5.43
N LEU A 48 32.27 -27.55 -6.09
CA LEU A 48 32.20 -28.84 -5.43
C LEU A 48 33.61 -29.41 -5.32
N CYS A 49 33.92 -29.99 -4.17
CA CYS A 49 35.17 -30.72 -3.97
C CYS A 49 34.84 -32.21 -3.77
N ARG A 50 35.36 -33.07 -4.64
CA ARG A 50 35.20 -34.53 -4.56
C ARG A 50 36.58 -35.18 -4.65
N ASN A 51 36.88 -36.09 -3.74
CA ASN A 51 38.19 -36.77 -3.67
C ASN A 51 39.39 -35.79 -3.64
N GLY A 52 39.21 -34.61 -3.02
CA GLY A 52 40.25 -33.58 -2.95
C GLY A 52 40.48 -32.79 -4.24
N GLN A 53 39.70 -33.04 -5.30
CA GLN A 53 39.74 -32.27 -6.54
C GLN A 53 38.61 -31.26 -6.57
N LEU A 54 38.94 -30.02 -6.94
CA LEU A 54 37.99 -28.93 -7.11
C LEU A 54 37.37 -29.02 -8.51
N GLU A 55 36.05 -29.19 -8.57
CA GLU A 55 35.30 -29.13 -9.83
C GLU A 55 35.17 -27.68 -10.32
N HIS A 56 34.73 -27.51 -11.57
CA HIS A 56 34.49 -26.18 -12.14
C HIS A 56 33.39 -25.41 -11.37
N PRO A 57 33.37 -24.07 -11.44
CA PRO A 57 32.38 -23.29 -10.73
C PRO A 57 30.98 -23.51 -11.31
N HIS A 58 29.99 -23.57 -10.43
CA HIS A 58 28.59 -23.67 -10.75
C HIS A 58 27.89 -22.36 -10.41
N PHE A 59 27.14 -21.81 -11.36
CA PHE A 59 26.37 -20.59 -11.19
C PHE A 59 24.89 -20.91 -10.98
N MET A 60 24.26 -20.24 -10.04
CA MET A 60 22.81 -20.31 -9.84
C MET A 60 22.24 -19.01 -9.30
N GLU A 61 20.98 -18.74 -9.61
CA GLU A 61 20.22 -17.66 -8.99
C GLU A 61 19.33 -18.22 -7.88
N VAL A 62 19.44 -17.66 -6.68
CA VAL A 62 18.63 -18.08 -5.54
C VAL A 62 17.74 -16.95 -5.04
N PRO A 63 16.47 -17.22 -4.70
CA PRO A 63 15.60 -16.23 -4.07
C PRO A 63 16.10 -15.92 -2.66
N LEU A 64 16.08 -14.64 -2.28
CA LEU A 64 16.36 -14.20 -0.93
C LEU A 64 15.21 -14.58 0.00
N SER A 65 15.55 -15.26 1.10
CA SER A 65 14.60 -15.61 2.16
C SER A 65 14.39 -14.49 3.18
N SER A 66 15.31 -13.51 3.25
CA SER A 66 15.28 -12.36 4.15
C SER A 66 15.67 -11.07 3.42
N VAL A 67 15.26 -9.93 3.98
CA VAL A 67 15.63 -8.60 3.48
C VAL A 67 17.12 -8.32 3.71
N GLU A 68 17.67 -8.86 4.81
CA GLU A 68 19.05 -8.65 5.24
C GLU A 68 20.07 -9.39 4.36
N GLY A 69 19.70 -10.54 3.78
CA GLY A 69 20.60 -11.27 2.91
C GLY A 69 20.23 -12.74 2.66
N LEU A 70 21.20 -13.45 2.09
CA LEU A 70 21.15 -14.89 1.83
C LEU A 70 21.73 -15.65 3.02
N TYR A 71 21.02 -16.70 3.44
CA TYR A 71 21.44 -17.60 4.52
C TYR A 71 21.36 -19.04 4.04
N LEU A 72 22.30 -19.88 4.49
CA LEU A 72 22.19 -21.33 4.34
C LEU A 72 21.12 -21.86 5.32
N ARG A 73 20.41 -22.91 4.91
CA ARG A 73 19.37 -23.58 5.69
C ARG A 73 19.86 -24.89 6.28
#